data_AF-A0A2V7JX86-F1
#
_entry.id   AF-A0A2V7JX86-F1
#
_cell.length_a   1.000
_cell.length_b   1.000
_cell.length_c   1.000
_cell.angle_alpha   90.00
_cell.angle_beta   90.00
_cell.angle_gamma   90.00
#
_symmetry.space_group_name_H-M   'P 1'
#
loop_
_entity.id
_entity.type
_entity.pdbx_description
1 polymer ?
#
loop_
_entity_poly.entity_id
_entity_poly.type
_entity_poly.pdbx_seq_one_letter_code
_entity_poly.pdbx_strand_id
1 'polypeptide(L)'
;MPWYRLLYVYSAGLSERVVDLMAREPRIVPYVDMPIQHASDRMLERMRRPERQRTLRDKLGWLRGAIPDLALRTTCLVGFPGETEEDFRTL
;
A
#
# COMPACT_ATOMS: atom_id res chain seq x y z
N MET A 1 -4.93 9.71 25.16
CA MET A 1 -4.01 9.62 23.99
C MET A 1 -4.61 10.46 22.87
N PRO A 2 -3.86 11.38 22.25
CA PRO A 2 -4.42 12.34 21.29
C PRO A 2 -4.71 11.72 19.92
N TRP A 3 -3.90 10.75 19.47
CA TRP A 3 -4.12 10.02 18.22
C TRP A 3 -3.32 8.72 18.15
N TYR A 4 -3.70 7.85 17.21
CA TYR A 4 -3.08 6.59 16.83
C TYR A 4 -2.71 6.63 15.35
N ARG A 5 -1.54 6.12 14.98
CA ARG A 5 -1.08 6.04 13.59
C ARG A 5 -0.61 4.63 13.29
N LEU A 6 -1.08 4.07 12.19
CA LEU A 6 -0.72 2.72 11.77
C LEU A 6 0.54 2.78 10.91
N LEU A 7 1.58 2.05 11.34
CA LEU A 7 2.84 1.92 10.63
C LEU A 7 3.07 0.45 10.24
N TYR A 8 3.84 0.20 9.18
CA TYR A 8 4.18 -1.14 8.72
C TYR A 8 2.97 -2.04 8.44
N VAL A 9 1.92 -1.46 7.86
CA VAL A 9 0.69 -2.18 7.54
C VAL A 9 0.93 -3.00 6.28
N TYR A 10 0.92 -4.32 6.44
CA TYR A 10 0.97 -5.22 5.29
C TYR A 10 -0.36 -5.20 4.54
N SER A 11 -0.33 -5.32 3.21
CA SER A 11 -1.54 -5.13 2.40
C SER A 11 -2.67 -6.10 2.79
N ALA A 12 -2.34 -7.34 3.19
CA ALA A 12 -3.33 -8.32 3.65
C ALA A 12 -3.95 -7.97 5.02
N GLY A 13 -3.33 -7.09 5.81
CA GLY A 13 -3.85 -6.63 7.10
C GLY A 13 -4.94 -5.56 7.00
N LEU A 14 -5.09 -4.91 5.84
CA LEU A 14 -6.16 -3.94 5.58
C LEU A 14 -7.47 -4.64 5.22
N SER A 15 -8.10 -5.24 6.23
CA SER A 15 -9.45 -5.78 6.12
C SER A 15 -10.50 -4.66 6.15
N GLU A 16 -11.71 -4.96 5.68
CA GLU A 16 -12.85 -4.05 5.73
C GLU A 16 -13.12 -3.52 7.14
N ARG A 17 -13.08 -4.39 8.15
CA ARG A 17 -13.30 -4.00 9.55
C ARG A 17 -12.27 -3.00 10.07
N VAL A 18 -11.02 -3.10 9.60
CA VAL A 18 -9.95 -2.16 9.97
C VAL A 18 -10.17 -0.81 9.31
N VAL A 19 -10.49 -0.81 8.00
CA VAL A 19 -10.74 0.42 7.25
C VAL A 19 -11.98 1.15 7.76
N ASP A 20 -13.05 0.42 8.08
CA ASP A 20 -14.26 0.99 8.70
C ASP A 20 -13.97 1.62 10.06
N LEU A 21 -13.13 0.98 10.88
CA LEU A 21 -12.70 1.53 12.16
C LEU A 21 -11.88 2.82 11.96
N MET A 22 -10.93 2.81 11.03
CA MET A 22 -10.14 3.99 10.68
C MET A 22 -11.02 5.16 10.19
N ALA A 23 -12.07 4.87 9.42
CA ALA A 23 -12.99 5.88 8.90
C ALA A 23 -13.89 6.50 9.99
N ARG A 24 -14.25 5.73 11.03
CA ARG A 24 -15.20 6.15 12.08
C ARG A 24 -14.55 6.71 13.34
N GLU A 25 -13.31 6.32 13.65
CA GLU A 25 -12.63 6.72 14.88
C GLU A 25 -11.69 7.91 14.62
N PRO A 26 -12.04 9.14 15.05
CA PRO A 26 -11.26 10.34 14.77
C PRO A 26 -9.87 10.34 15.43
N ARG A 27 -9.64 9.51 16.46
CA ARG A 27 -8.31 9.35 17.05
C ARG A 27 -7.38 8.55 16.14
N ILE A 28 -7.86 7.78 15.17
CA ILE A 28 -6.99 7.10 14.20
C ILE A 28 -6.72 8.06 13.05
N VAL A 29 -5.46 8.45 12.88
CA VAL A 29 -5.06 9.34 11.79
C VAL A 29 -5.29 8.62 10.46
N PRO A 30 -5.85 9.29 9.43
CA PRO A 30 -6.01 8.74 8.09
C PRO A 30 -4.64 8.63 7.40
N TYR A 31 -3.82 7.70 7.88
CA TYR A 31 -2.46 7.45 7.43
C TYR A 31 -2.17 5.95 7.43
N VAL A 32 -1.72 5.45 6.28
CA VAL A 32 -1.30 4.06 6.11
C VAL A 32 0.09 4.02 5.51
N ASP A 33 0.99 3.34 6.20
CA ASP A 33 2.32 3.00 5.71
C ASP A 33 2.33 1.55 5.19
N MET A 34 2.37 1.38 3.87
CA MET A 34 2.29 0.08 3.20
C MET A 34 3.45 -0.08 2.21
N PRO A 35 4.48 -0.89 2.54
CA PRO A 35 5.64 -1.06 1.67
C PRO A 35 5.32 -1.97 0.47
N ILE A 36 5.07 -1.36 -0.70
CA ILE A 36 4.76 -2.05 -1.95
C ILE A 36 6.03 -2.63 -2.62
N GLN A 37 7.19 -2.00 -2.41
CA GLN A 37 8.51 -2.35 -2.94
C GLN A 37 8.74 -2.08 -4.42
N HIS A 38 7.83 -2.43 -5.33
CA HIS A 38 7.97 -2.14 -6.76
C HIS A 38 6.60 -2.10 -7.43
N ALA A 39 6.47 -1.40 -8.56
CA ALA A 39 5.25 -1.39 -9.35
C ALA A 39 5.21 -2.44 -10.49
N SER A 40 6.30 -3.16 -10.80
CA SER A 40 6.31 -4.15 -11.89
C SER A 40 5.86 -5.48 -11.33
N ASP A 41 4.87 -6.13 -11.97
CA ASP A 41 4.39 -7.45 -11.56
C ASP A 41 5.50 -8.50 -11.61
N ARG A 42 6.38 -8.40 -12.61
CA ARG A 42 7.57 -9.26 -12.76
C ARG A 42 8.54 -9.06 -11.60
N MET A 43 8.77 -7.80 -11.19
CA MET A 43 9.64 -7.50 -10.06
C MET A 43 9.02 -7.92 -8.73
N LEU A 44 7.73 -7.62 -8.52
CA LEU A 44 6.97 -8.05 -7.35
C LEU A 44 7.05 -9.58 -7.17
N GLU A 45 6.89 -10.34 -8.26
CA GLU A 45 7.03 -11.79 -8.23
C GLU A 45 8.45 -12.25 -7.81
N ARG A 46 9.50 -11.66 -8.40
CA ARG A 46 10.90 -11.97 -8.03
C ARG A 46 11.22 -11.57 -6.59
N MET A 47 10.60 -10.50 -6.08
CA MET A 47 10.68 -10.06 -4.68
C MET A 47 9.80 -10.89 -3.73
N ARG A 48 9.11 -11.93 -4.23
CA ARG A 48 8.17 -12.80 -3.48
C ARG A 48 7.03 -12.01 -2.84
N ARG A 49 6.55 -10.98 -3.54
CA ARG A 49 5.38 -10.20 -3.15
C ARG A 49 4.11 -10.80 -3.78
N PRO A 50 3.05 -11.00 -3.00
CA PRO A 50 1.76 -11.45 -3.53
C PRO A 50 1.01 -10.35 -4.29
N GLU A 51 1.37 -9.09 -4.10
CA GLU A 51 0.73 -7.95 -4.75
C GLU A 51 0.99 -7.89 -6.27
N ARG A 52 0.06 -7.32 -7.02
CA ARG A 52 0.16 -7.03 -8.46
C ARG A 52 -0.42 -5.65 -8.74
N GLN A 53 -0.06 -5.01 -9.85
CA GLN A 53 -0.51 -3.66 -10.19
C GLN A 53 -2.03 -3.51 -10.09
N ARG A 54 -2.76 -4.46 -10.68
CA ARG A 54 -4.23 -4.43 -10.65
C ARG A 54 -4.76 -4.50 -9.22
N THR A 55 -4.32 -5.48 -8.43
CA THR A 55 -4.84 -5.68 -7.06
C THR A 55 -4.45 -4.53 -6.12
N LEU A 56 -3.29 -3.92 -6.34
CA LEU A 56 -2.89 -2.69 -5.66
C LEU A 56 -3.79 -1.53 -6.03
N ARG A 57 -4.03 -1.27 -7.33
CA ARG A 57 -4.89 -0.17 -7.79
C ARG A 57 -6.33 -0.32 -7.26
N ASP A 58 -6.88 -1.53 -7.31
CA ASP A 58 -8.22 -1.83 -6.79
C ASP A 58 -8.28 -1.54 -5.28
N LYS A 59 -7.29 -2.00 -4.52
CA LYS A 59 -7.19 -1.75 -3.07
C LYS A 59 -7.04 -0.27 -2.74
N LEU A 60 -6.20 0.47 -3.48
CA LEU A 60 -6.02 1.90 -3.29
C LEU A 60 -7.28 2.71 -3.65
N GLY A 61 -8.01 2.30 -4.70
CA GLY A 61 -9.30 2.88 -5.07
C GLY A 61 -10.33 2.69 -3.95
N TRP A 62 -10.44 1.47 -3.44
CA TRP A 62 -11.31 1.16 -2.30
C TRP A 62 -10.96 1.98 -1.05
N LEU A 63 -9.67 2.03 -0.67
CA LEU A 63 -9.22 2.79 0.50
C LEU A 63 -9.53 4.29 0.39
N ARG A 64 -9.30 4.90 -0.78
CA ARG A 64 -9.65 6.31 -1.02
C ARG A 64 -11.15 6.56 -1.04
N GLY A 65 -11.95 5.58 -1.48
CA GLY A 65 -13.41 5.66 -1.41
C GLY A 65 -13.93 5.64 0.03
N ALA A 66 -13.29 4.84 0.90
CA ALA A 66 -13.68 4.74 2.31
C ALA A 66 -13.14 5.89 3.18
N ILE A 67 -11.92 6.36 2.90
CA ILE A 67 -11.22 7.41 3.64
C ILE A 67 -10.64 8.42 2.63
N PRO A 68 -11.40 9.45 2.22
CA PRO A 68 -11.00 10.38 1.17
C PRO A 68 -9.66 11.09 1.43
N ASP A 69 -9.38 11.43 2.69
CA ASP A 69 -8.17 12.15 3.11
C ASP A 69 -7.01 11.21 3.51
N LEU A 70 -7.05 9.94 3.08
CA LEU A 70 -6.03 8.94 3.42
C LEU A 70 -4.67 9.30 2.81
N ALA A 71 -3.70 9.57 3.68
CA ALA A 71 -2.30 9.64 3.31
C ALA A 71 -1.73 8.21 3.19
N LEU A 72 -1.24 7.86 2.00
CA LEU A 72 -0.54 6.60 1.75
C LEU A 72 0.96 6.85 1.67
N ARG A 73 1.73 6.23 2.56
CA ARG A 73 3.18 6.10 2.44
C ARG A 73 3.53 4.73 1.91
N THR A 74 4.48 4.67 1.00
CA THR A 74 5.05 3.42 0.50
C THR A 74 6.57 3.55 0.38
N THR A 75 7.23 2.41 0.22
CA THR A 75 8.65 2.31 -0.09
C THR A 75 8.81 1.61 -1.43
N CYS A 76 9.72 2.11 -2.25
CA CYS A 76 10.11 1.51 -3.52
C CYS A 76 11.61 1.20 -3.51
N LEU A 77 11.99 0.05 -4.06
CA LEU A 77 13.37 -0.42 -4.20
C LEU A 77 13.67 -0.54 -5.69
N VAL A 78 14.72 0.16 -6.13
CA VAL A 78 15.24 0.14 -7.50
C VAL A 78 16.55 -0.65 -7.55
N GLY A 79 16.93 -1.15 -8.73
CA GLY A 79 18.15 -1.91 -8.93
C GLY A 79 18.10 -3.32 -8.35
N PHE A 80 16.91 -3.90 -8.18
CA PHE A 80 16.79 -5.30 -7.73
C PHE A 80 17.42 -6.25 -8.76
N PRO A 81 18.08 -7.36 -8.36
CA PRO A 81 18.71 -8.27 -9.31
C PRO A 81 17.77 -8.76 -10.41
N GLY A 82 18.07 -8.33 -11.65
CA GLY A 82 17.32 -8.64 -12.85
C GLY A 82 16.26 -7.61 -13.24
N GLU A 83 16.19 -6.44 -12.59
CA GLU A 83 15.39 -5.28 -13.02
C GLU A 83 15.82 -4.82 -14.42
N THR A 84 14.84 -4.54 -15.27
CA THR A 84 15.06 -3.99 -16.61
C THR A 84 14.57 -2.54 -16.67
N GLU A 85 15.00 -1.83 -17.69
CA GLU A 85 14.49 -0.48 -18.01
C GLU A 85 12.97 -0.44 -18.15
N GLU A 86 12.34 -1.50 -18.67
CA GLU A 86 10.89 -1.60 -18.78
C GLU A 86 10.23 -1.69 -17.40
N ASP A 87 10.79 -2.49 -16.48
CA ASP A 87 10.27 -2.55 -15.10
C ASP A 87 10.40 -1.20 -14.42
N PHE A 88 11.55 -0.53 -14.56
CA PHE A 88 11.77 0.78 -13.96
C PHE A 88 10.74 1.81 -14.44
N ARG A 89 10.37 1.79 -15.72
CA ARG A 89 9.33 2.67 -16.28
C ARG A 89 7.92 2.41 -15.76
N THR A 90 7.68 1.29 -15.07
CA THR A 90 6.38 1.02 -14.44
C THR A 90 6.17 1.71 -13.10
N LEU A 91 7.25 2.23 -12.49
CA LEU A 91 7.23 2.95 -11.21
C LEU A 91 6.53 4.32 -11.33
#